data_AF-A0AAE7TEC4-F1
#
_entry.id   AF-A0AAE7TEC4-F1
#
_cell.length_a   1.000
_cell.length_b   1.000
_cell.length_c   1.000
_cell.angle_alpha   90.00
_cell.angle_beta   90.00
_cell.angle_gamma   90.00
#
_symmetry.space_group_name_H-M   'P 1'
#
loop_
_entity.id
_entity.type
_entity.pdbx_description
1 polymer ?
#
loop_
_entity_poly.entity_id
_entity_poly.type
_entity_poly.pdbx_seq_one_letter_code
_entity_poly.pdbx_strand_id
1 'polypeptide(L)'
;MNKKLLLLLTAASLLTGPSFAQNPQATDRPNNNAVNSSGQNNSDKPVSGANSFTEGQAKSKIEQAGYTDVTGLKKDDNGVWRGKASKGGASTNVSLDFQGNVNAAK
;
A
#
# COMPACT_ATOMS: atom_id res chain seq x y z
N MET A 1 31.93 -67.07 -22.24
CA MET A 1 32.54 -65.88 -21.61
C MET A 1 31.53 -65.41 -20.56
N ASN A 2 31.87 -65.20 -19.29
CA ASN A 2 32.18 -63.87 -18.75
C ASN A 2 32.68 -64.00 -17.30
N LYS A 3 33.74 -63.27 -17.00
CA LYS A 3 34.46 -63.23 -15.72
C LYS A 3 34.13 -61.91 -14.99
N LYS A 4 33.91 -62.06 -13.67
CA LYS A 4 34.29 -61.15 -12.57
C LYS A 4 33.50 -59.86 -12.31
N LEU A 5 32.88 -59.89 -11.13
CA LEU A 5 32.62 -58.87 -10.10
C LEU A 5 33.61 -57.68 -10.04
N LEU A 6 33.10 -56.45 -9.90
CA LEU A 6 33.60 -55.32 -9.06
C LEU A 6 32.68 -54.08 -9.25
N LEU A 7 31.98 -53.55 -8.22
CA LEU A 7 32.35 -52.56 -7.17
C LEU A 7 31.67 -51.18 -7.41
N LEU A 8 31.37 -50.52 -6.28
CA LEU A 8 31.08 -49.09 -6.06
C LEU A 8 29.60 -48.68 -6.01
N LEU A 9 28.95 -48.95 -4.87
CA LEU A 9 27.81 -48.14 -4.44
C LEU A 9 28.34 -46.80 -3.90
N THR A 10 28.10 -45.76 -4.68
CA THR A 10 28.33 -44.35 -4.33
C THR A 10 27.41 -43.90 -3.21
N ALA A 11 27.99 -43.29 -2.18
CA ALA A 11 27.30 -42.59 -1.10
C ALA A 11 26.53 -41.38 -1.66
N ALA A 12 25.28 -41.18 -1.21
CA ALA A 12 24.53 -39.95 -1.44
C ALA A 12 24.17 -39.33 -0.09
N SER A 13 24.96 -38.32 0.30
CA SER A 13 24.76 -37.48 1.47
C SER A 13 23.45 -36.69 1.34
N LEU A 14 22.53 -36.85 2.29
CA LEU A 14 21.33 -36.01 2.38
C LEU A 14 21.74 -34.63 2.91
N LEU A 15 21.89 -33.66 2.02
CA LEU A 15 21.99 -32.25 2.39
C LEU A 15 20.57 -31.72 2.64
N THR A 16 20.24 -31.50 3.91
CA THR A 16 19.08 -30.71 4.33
C THR A 16 19.29 -29.26 3.91
N GLY A 17 18.72 -28.87 2.76
CA GLY A 17 18.64 -27.47 2.33
C GLY A 17 17.57 -26.70 3.14
N PRO A 18 17.75 -25.39 3.36
CA PRO A 18 16.73 -24.57 4.01
C PRO A 18 15.47 -24.48 3.14
N SER A 19 14.32 -24.82 3.70
CA SER A 19 13.01 -24.52 3.10
C SER A 19 12.78 -23.02 3.12
N PHE A 20 12.99 -22.35 1.98
CA PHE A 20 12.42 -21.03 1.79
C PHE A 20 10.91 -21.19 1.68
N ALA A 21 10.17 -20.66 2.66
CA ALA A 21 8.73 -20.51 2.54
C ALA A 21 8.45 -19.58 1.36
N GLN A 22 8.07 -20.14 0.20
CA GLN A 22 7.52 -19.36 -0.89
C GLN A 22 6.17 -18.81 -0.40
N ASN A 23 6.15 -17.53 -0.03
CA ASN A 23 4.92 -16.77 0.01
C ASN A 23 4.63 -16.35 -1.44
N PRO A 24 3.80 -17.06 -2.22
CA PRO A 24 3.41 -16.55 -3.52
C PRO A 24 2.76 -15.19 -3.31
N GLN A 25 3.24 -14.18 -4.05
CA GLN A 25 2.53 -12.91 -4.15
C GLN A 25 1.09 -13.22 -4.56
N ALA A 26 0.13 -12.70 -3.80
CA ALA A 26 -1.27 -12.89 -4.09
C ALA A 26 -1.54 -12.42 -5.53
N THR A 27 -1.98 -13.37 -6.38
CA THR A 27 -2.42 -13.14 -7.76
C THR A 27 -3.33 -11.93 -7.85
N ASP A 28 -3.11 -11.13 -8.90
CA ASP A 28 -3.88 -9.97 -9.37
C ASP A 28 -5.33 -9.96 -8.88
N ARG A 29 -5.54 -9.26 -7.76
CA ARG A 29 -6.82 -8.63 -7.44
C ARG A 29 -6.79 -7.23 -8.07
N PRO A 30 -7.95 -6.64 -8.45
CA PRO A 30 -8.00 -5.31 -9.04
C PRO A 30 -7.18 -4.32 -8.20
N ASN A 31 -5.99 -3.99 -8.69
CA ASN A 31 -5.08 -2.94 -8.25
C ASN A 31 -5.15 -2.57 -6.74
N ASN A 32 -4.85 -3.51 -5.84
CA ASN A 32 -4.61 -3.19 -4.43
C ASN A 32 -3.12 -2.87 -4.21
N ASN A 33 -2.64 -1.78 -4.81
CA ASN A 33 -1.34 -1.21 -4.46
C ASN A 33 -1.46 -0.56 -3.08
N ALA A 34 -1.39 -1.37 -2.01
CA ALA A 34 -1.46 -0.92 -0.62
C ALA A 34 -0.13 -0.33 -0.10
N VAL A 35 0.86 -0.08 -0.96
CA VAL A 35 2.16 0.43 -0.54
C VAL A 35 2.45 1.78 -1.18
N ASN A 36 1.82 2.81 -0.62
CA ASN A 36 2.42 4.13 -0.67
C ASN A 36 3.47 4.19 0.45
N SER A 37 4.74 4.40 0.09
CA SER A 37 5.78 4.74 1.06
C SER A 37 5.27 5.87 1.95
N SER A 38 5.37 5.70 3.27
CA SER A 38 4.84 6.65 4.24
C SER A 38 5.25 8.09 3.91
N GLY A 39 4.30 8.92 3.50
CA GLY A 39 4.49 10.36 3.30
C GLY A 39 4.59 10.86 1.86
N GLN A 40 4.54 9.98 0.86
CA GLN A 40 4.49 10.42 -0.54
C GLN A 40 3.04 10.57 -1.01
N ASN A 41 2.74 11.61 -1.77
CA ASN A 41 1.50 11.69 -2.55
C ASN A 41 1.85 11.24 -3.97
N ASN A 42 1.23 10.18 -4.49
CA ASN A 42 1.57 9.62 -5.80
C ASN A 42 0.60 10.03 -6.93
N SER A 43 -0.44 10.81 -6.62
CA SER A 43 -1.48 11.17 -7.58
C SER A 43 -2.02 12.57 -7.33
N ASP A 44 -2.05 13.41 -8.35
CA ASP A 44 -2.62 14.76 -8.31
C ASP A 44 -4.16 14.77 -8.23
N LYS A 45 -4.79 13.59 -8.33
CA LYS A 45 -6.24 13.41 -8.21
C LYS A 45 -6.58 12.29 -7.22
N PRO A 46 -7.66 12.44 -6.43
CA PRO A 46 -8.12 11.37 -5.56
C PRO A 46 -8.50 10.12 -6.34
N VAL A 47 -8.01 8.97 -5.89
CA VAL A 47 -8.39 7.67 -6.44
C VAL A 47 -9.63 7.13 -5.71
N SER A 48 -10.66 6.72 -6.44
CA SER A 48 -11.86 6.13 -5.82
C SER A 48 -11.58 4.73 -5.28
N GLY A 49 -12.13 4.40 -4.11
CA GLY A 49 -12.01 3.06 -3.53
C GLY A 49 -12.54 2.98 -2.11
N ALA A 50 -12.75 1.75 -1.62
CA ALA A 50 -13.22 1.52 -0.26
C ALA A 50 -12.20 2.06 0.75
N ASN A 51 -12.58 3.13 1.45
CA ASN A 51 -11.69 3.83 2.36
C ASN A 51 -11.99 3.47 3.82
N SER A 52 -10.96 2.95 4.49
CA SER A 52 -10.96 2.49 5.88
C SER A 52 -10.48 3.54 6.89
N PHE A 53 -10.01 4.71 6.45
CA PHE A 53 -9.68 5.80 7.36
C PHE A 53 -10.94 6.29 8.07
N THR A 54 -10.83 6.48 9.38
CA THR A 54 -11.80 7.28 10.16
C THR A 54 -11.60 8.76 9.85
N GLU A 55 -12.59 9.59 10.21
CA GLU A 55 -12.48 11.05 10.05
C GLU A 55 -11.23 11.61 10.75
N GLY A 56 -10.95 11.15 11.97
CA GLY A 56 -9.77 11.57 12.73
C GLY A 56 -8.45 11.17 12.06
N GLN A 57 -8.36 9.94 11.53
CA GLN A 57 -7.18 9.50 10.77
C GLN A 57 -7.02 10.30 9.48
N ALA A 58 -8.12 10.60 8.80
CA ALA A 58 -8.12 11.40 7.59
C ALA A 58 -7.61 12.83 7.87
N LYS A 59 -8.11 13.44 8.93
CA LYS A 59 -7.66 14.75 9.42
C LYS A 59 -6.15 14.74 9.70
N SER A 60 -5.67 13.79 10.50
CA SER A 60 -4.23 13.71 10.81
C SER A 60 -3.36 13.54 9.57
N LYS A 61 -3.82 12.80 8.57
CA LYS A 61 -3.08 12.61 7.31
C LYS A 61 -3.04 13.90 6.48
N ILE A 62 -4.15 14.63 6.43
CA ILE A 62 -4.22 15.94 5.76
C ILE A 62 -3.30 16.95 6.46
N GLU A 63 -3.29 16.97 7.79
CA GLU A 63 -2.39 17.84 8.57
C GLU A 63 -0.91 17.48 8.33
N GLN A 64 -0.56 16.19 8.29
CA GLN A 64 0.78 15.71 7.94
C GLN A 64 1.22 16.13 6.52
N ALA A 65 0.28 16.39 5.61
CA ALA A 65 0.54 16.89 4.26
C ALA A 65 0.71 18.43 4.19
N GLY A 66 0.82 19.09 5.35
CA GLY A 66 1.09 20.53 5.49
C GLY A 66 -0.15 21.41 5.36
N TYR A 67 -1.35 20.85 5.56
CA TYR A 67 -2.58 21.61 5.67
C TYR A 67 -2.88 21.94 7.14
N THR A 68 -3.56 23.05 7.38
CA THR A 68 -4.05 23.46 8.71
C THR A 68 -5.54 23.73 8.68
N ASP A 69 -6.17 24.00 9.83
CA ASP A 69 -7.58 24.40 9.93
C ASP A 69 -8.55 23.44 9.22
N VAL A 70 -8.26 22.13 9.31
CA VAL A 70 -9.03 21.10 8.63
C VAL A 70 -10.42 20.98 9.26
N THR A 71 -11.45 21.24 8.47
CA THR A 71 -12.85 21.32 8.92
C THR A 71 -13.81 20.69 7.91
N GLY A 72 -14.96 20.23 8.42
CA GLY A 72 -16.05 19.71 7.58
C GLY A 72 -15.70 18.46 6.77
N LEU A 73 -14.82 17.61 7.31
CA LEU A 73 -14.42 16.35 6.65
C LEU A 73 -15.62 15.41 6.53
N LYS A 74 -15.92 14.99 5.30
CA LYS A 74 -16.95 13.99 5.00
C LYS A 74 -16.43 13.02 3.95
N LYS A 75 -16.70 11.73 4.15
CA LYS A 75 -16.44 10.70 3.14
C LYS A 75 -17.56 10.71 2.11
N ASP A 76 -17.21 10.82 0.84
CA ASP A 76 -18.16 10.74 -0.27
C ASP A 76 -18.43 9.28 -0.71
N ASP A 77 -19.35 9.12 -1.66
CA ASP A 77 -19.76 7.79 -2.18
C ASP A 77 -18.62 7.04 -2.90
N ASN A 78 -17.55 7.75 -3.29
CA ASN A 78 -16.36 7.16 -3.90
C ASN A 78 -15.30 6.75 -2.87
N GLY A 79 -15.61 6.92 -1.57
CA GLY A 79 -14.69 6.67 -0.47
C GLY A 79 -13.61 7.77 -0.33
N VAL A 80 -13.79 8.94 -0.92
CA VAL A 80 -12.84 10.05 -0.77
C VAL A 80 -13.31 10.95 0.38
N TRP A 81 -12.43 11.18 1.33
CA TRP A 81 -12.64 12.20 2.36
C TRP A 81 -12.48 13.59 1.75
N ARG A 82 -13.45 14.49 1.95
CA ARG A 82 -13.43 15.87 1.43
C ARG A 82 -13.74 16.87 2.54
N GLY A 83 -13.09 18.01 2.53
CA GLY A 83 -13.33 19.08 3.48
C GLY A 83 -12.68 20.40 3.07
N LYS A 84 -12.61 21.32 4.02
CA LYS A 84 -11.89 22.60 3.90
C LYS A 84 -10.63 22.55 4.74
N ALA A 85 -9.57 23.19 4.27
CA ALA A 85 -8.33 23.36 5.00
C ALA A 85 -7.59 24.61 4.52
N SER A 86 -6.61 25.07 5.27
CA SER A 86 -5.70 26.15 4.90
C SER A 86 -4.36 25.59 4.41
N LYS A 87 -3.79 26.13 3.34
CA LYS A 87 -2.42 25.82 2.90
C LYS A 87 -1.76 27.09 2.36
N GLY A 88 -0.60 27.43 2.90
CA GLY A 88 0.08 28.70 2.55
C GLY A 88 -0.73 29.95 2.90
N GLY A 89 -1.56 29.89 3.94
CA GLY A 89 -2.41 31.02 4.38
C GLY A 89 -3.72 31.21 3.60
N ALA A 90 -3.98 30.40 2.56
CA ALA A 90 -5.23 30.43 1.81
C ALA A 90 -6.13 29.23 2.16
N SER A 91 -7.43 29.47 2.32
CA SER A 91 -8.41 28.41 2.47
C SER A 91 -8.69 27.73 1.13
N THR A 92 -8.56 26.41 1.09
CA THR A 92 -8.78 25.58 -0.09
C THR A 92 -9.64 24.36 0.25
N ASN A 93 -10.23 23.75 -0.76
CA ASN A 93 -10.84 22.45 -0.59
C ASN A 93 -9.73 21.40 -0.55
N VAL A 94 -9.89 20.37 0.27
CA VAL A 94 -8.91 19.29 0.40
C VAL A 94 -9.60 17.94 0.27
N SER A 95 -8.84 16.96 -0.20
CA SER A 95 -9.29 15.59 -0.37
C SER A 95 -8.24 14.59 0.09
N LEU A 96 -8.69 13.46 0.62
CA LEU A 96 -7.88 12.29 0.96
C LEU A 96 -8.54 11.04 0.40
N ASP A 97 -7.81 10.28 -0.42
CA ASP A 97 -8.29 9.01 -0.97
C ASP A 97 -7.95 7.78 -0.11
N PHE A 98 -8.41 6.60 -0.56
CA PHE A 98 -8.19 5.34 0.16
C PHE A 98 -6.71 4.91 0.20
N GLN A 99 -5.87 5.45 -0.68
CA GLN A 99 -4.43 5.16 -0.75
C GLN A 99 -3.60 6.13 0.11
N GLY A 100 -4.25 7.14 0.71
CA GLY A 100 -3.59 8.12 1.55
C GLY A 100 -3.07 9.35 0.81
N ASN A 101 -3.44 9.56 -0.46
CA ASN A 101 -3.03 10.74 -1.23
C ASN A 101 -3.83 11.97 -0.79
N VAL A 102 -3.15 13.08 -0.50
CA VAL A 102 -3.78 14.34 -0.07
C VAL A 102 -3.67 15.41 -1.14
N ASN A 103 -4.79 15.77 -1.75
CA ASN A 103 -4.86 16.70 -2.86
C ASN A 103 -5.69 17.94 -2.54
N ALA A 104 -5.28 19.09 -3.08
CA ALA A 104 -6.16 20.24 -3.15
C ALA A 104 -7.31 19.89 -4.12
N ALA A 105 -8.55 19.99 -3.64
CA ALA A 105 -9.70 19.77 -4.50
C ALA A 105 -9.98 21.06 -5.29
N LYS A 106 -10.15 20.90 -6.62
CA LYS A 106 -10.54 21.99 -7.53
C LYS A 106 -12.02 22.31 -7.41
#